data_AF-A0A4Y3VRW9-F1
#
_entry.id   AF-A0A4Y3VRW9-F1
#
_cell.length_a   1.000
_cell.length_b   1.000
_cell.length_c   1.000
_cell.angle_alpha   90.00
_cell.angle_beta   90.00
_cell.angle_gamma   90.00
#
_symmetry.space_group_name_H-M   'P 1'
#
loop_
_entity.id
_entity.type
_entity.pdbx_description
1 polymer ?
#
loop_
_entity_poly.entity_id
_entity_poly.type
_entity_poly.pdbx_seq_one_letter_code
_entity_poly.pdbx_strand_id
1 'polypeptide(L)'
;MHVSLVPGRQHPRLPLVETVVTLFVALCWKVLAFAMYAEGYDLDPSAPVQMSGDEQIEDLALLFAASVPLTWLLRLVPWSPVRTATDALVALRLVAVLLLSAVMFLALLTGMRVPLLGWRI
;
A
#
# COMPACT_ATOMS: atom_id res chain seq x y z
N MET A 1 -38.64 9.09 -25.73
CA MET A 1 -37.28 9.18 -25.17
C MET A 1 -37.38 9.19 -23.65
N HIS A 2 -37.31 8.02 -23.01
CA HIS A 2 -37.16 7.91 -21.56
C HIS A 2 -35.94 7.03 -21.31
N VAL A 3 -34.76 7.64 -21.25
CA VAL A 3 -33.57 6.98 -20.73
C VAL A 3 -33.73 6.98 -19.21
N SER A 4 -34.25 5.88 -18.69
CA SER A 4 -34.28 5.60 -17.27
C SER A 4 -32.82 5.39 -16.81
N LEU A 5 -32.17 6.48 -16.41
CA LEU A 5 -30.89 6.47 -15.68
C LEU A 5 -31.19 6.04 -14.24
N VAL A 6 -31.46 4.75 -14.04
CA VAL A 6 -31.34 4.15 -12.71
C VAL A 6 -29.84 4.20 -12.38
N PRO A 7 -29.39 4.99 -11.38
CA PRO A 7 -28.03 4.88 -10.91
C PRO A 7 -27.96 3.54 -10.19
N GLY A 8 -27.46 2.53 -10.89
CA GLY A 8 -27.28 1.19 -10.36
C GLY A 8 -26.49 1.27 -9.06
N ARG A 9 -27.19 0.91 -7.96
CA ARG A 9 -26.69 0.57 -6.63
C ARG A 9 -25.16 0.59 -6.51
N GLN A 10 -24.62 1.73 -6.09
CA GLN A 10 -23.28 1.77 -5.53
C GLN A 10 -23.31 0.94 -4.24
N HIS A 11 -22.81 -0.29 -4.30
CA HIS A 11 -22.66 -1.13 -3.12
C HIS A 11 -21.74 -0.40 -2.11
N PRO A 12 -22.24 -0.02 -0.91
CA PRO A 12 -21.42 0.64 0.11
C PRO A 12 -20.30 -0.25 0.68
N ARG A 13 -20.17 -1.49 0.18
CA ARG A 13 -19.21 -2.50 0.65
C ARG A 13 -17.83 -2.38 -0.01
N LEU A 14 -17.77 -1.92 -1.27
CA LEU A 14 -16.50 -1.80 -2.01
C LEU A 14 -15.49 -0.85 -1.33
N PRO A 15 -15.91 0.34 -0.84
CA PRO A 15 -15.05 1.23 -0.05
C PRO A 15 -14.49 0.58 1.22
N LEU A 16 -15.35 -0.14 1.94
CA LEU A 16 -15.00 -0.82 3.18
C LEU A 16 -14.01 -1.95 2.94
N VAL A 17 -14.29 -2.82 1.97
CA VAL A 17 -13.41 -3.94 1.61
C VAL A 17 -12.04 -3.43 1.20
N GLU A 18 -11.97 -2.38 0.37
CA GLU A 18 -10.69 -1.80 0.00
C GLU A 18 -9.94 -1.22 1.20
N THR A 19 -10.62 -0.47 2.06
CA THR A 19 -9.99 0.07 3.27
C THR A 19 -9.44 -1.03 4.16
N VAL A 20 -10.21 -2.11 4.38
CA VAL A 20 -9.77 -3.27 5.16
C VAL A 20 -8.56 -3.95 4.53
N VAL A 21 -8.59 -4.18 3.21
CA VAL A 21 -7.48 -4.83 2.49
C VAL A 21 -6.22 -3.96 2.55
N THR A 22 -6.32 -2.67 2.24
CA THR A 22 -5.17 -1.74 2.25
C THR A 22 -4.55 -1.64 3.65
N LEU A 23 -5.37 -1.51 4.70
CA LEU A 23 -4.88 -1.45 6.07
C LEU A 23 -4.29 -2.78 6.54
N PHE A 24 -4.91 -3.91 6.18
CA PHE A 24 -4.38 -5.22 6.51
C PHE A 24 -3.02 -5.46 5.86
N VAL A 25 -2.87 -5.11 4.57
CA VAL A 25 -1.58 -5.23 3.87
C VAL A 25 -0.53 -4.29 4.47
N ALA A 26 -0.88 -3.04 4.77
CA ALA A 26 0.03 -2.11 5.45
C ALA A 26 0.49 -2.66 6.82
N LEU A 27 -0.41 -3.29 7.58
CA LEU A 27 -0.06 -3.95 8.84
C LEU A 27 0.89 -5.13 8.62
N CYS A 28 0.63 -5.98 7.62
CA CYS A 28 1.53 -7.08 7.27
C CYS A 28 2.92 -6.59 6.89
N TRP A 29 3.02 -5.53 6.07
CA TRP A 29 4.30 -4.92 5.72
C TRP A 29 5.02 -4.33 6.93
N LYS A 30 4.29 -3.73 7.88
CA LYS A 30 4.86 -3.24 9.13
C LYS A 30 5.42 -4.36 10.00
N VAL A 31 4.70 -5.48 10.12
CA VAL A 31 5.18 -6.68 10.83
C VAL A 31 6.43 -7.25 10.15
N LEU A 32 6.46 -7.26 8.82
CA LEU A 32 7.62 -7.71 8.05
C LEU A 32 8.84 -6.79 8.24
N ALA A 33 8.64 -5.47 8.20
CA ALA A 33 9.69 -4.49 8.50
C ALA A 33 10.26 -4.71 9.91
N PHE A 34 9.39 -4.90 10.90
CA PHE A 34 9.81 -5.18 12.27
C PHE A 34 10.60 -6.50 12.39
N ALA A 35 10.18 -7.56 11.69
CA ALA A 35 10.90 -8.83 11.68
C ALA A 35 12.30 -8.66 11.06
N MET A 36 12.41 -7.94 9.94
CA MET A 36 13.69 -7.63 9.30
C MET A 36 14.60 -6.78 10.21
N TYR A 37 14.04 -5.80 10.92
CA TYR A 37 14.77 -5.02 11.91
C TYR A 37 15.29 -5.90 13.05
N ALA A 38 14.45 -6.77 13.61
CA ALA A 38 14.82 -7.65 14.71
C ALA A 38 15.92 -8.65 14.32
N GLU A 39 15.83 -9.25 13.13
CA GLU A 39 16.89 -10.11 12.60
C GLU A 39 18.18 -9.33 12.32
N GLY A 40 18.09 -8.07 11.88
CA GLY A 40 19.24 -7.20 11.68
C GLY A 40 19.92 -6.76 12.98
N TYR A 41 19.16 -6.57 14.06
CA TYR A 41 19.66 -6.18 15.38
C TYR A 41 20.46 -7.30 16.07
N ASP A 42 20.14 -8.56 15.78
CA ASP A 42 20.81 -9.75 16.35
C ASP A 42 22.11 -10.12 15.61
N LEU A 43 22.50 -9.34 14.58
CA LEU A 43 23.74 -9.55 13.84
C LEU A 43 24.93 -8.88 14.56
N ASP A 44 26.03 -9.64 14.65
CA ASP A 44 27.33 -9.23 15.20
C ASP A 44 27.73 -7.81 14.71
N PRO A 45 28.03 -6.86 15.62
CA PRO A 45 28.37 -5.48 15.28
C PRO A 45 29.64 -5.35 14.41
N SER A 46 30.41 -6.43 14.22
CA SER A 46 31.57 -6.48 13.33
C SER A 46 31.25 -6.85 11.87
N ALA A 47 30.01 -7.26 11.57
CA ALA A 47 29.56 -7.55 10.22
C ALA A 47 29.36 -6.25 9.41
N PRO A 48 29.67 -6.24 8.09
CA PRO A 48 29.47 -5.06 7.26
C PRO A 48 28.00 -4.64 7.30
N VAL A 49 27.76 -3.38 7.72
CA VAL A 49 26.44 -2.75 7.89
C VAL A 49 25.53 -3.12 6.72
N GLN A 50 24.56 -4.02 6.96
CA GLN A 50 23.54 -4.29 5.97
C GLN A 50 22.65 -3.05 5.93
N MET A 51 22.74 -2.26 4.86
CA MET A 51 21.75 -1.22 4.57
C MET A 51 20.36 -1.87 4.64
N SER A 52 19.60 -1.46 5.65
CA SER A 52 18.43 -2.14 6.13
C SER A 52 17.21 -1.72 5.29
N GLY A 53 16.51 -2.72 4.72
CA GLY A 53 15.33 -2.49 3.88
C GLY A 53 14.04 -2.28 4.68
N ASP A 54 14.14 -2.39 6.00
CA ASP A 54 13.06 -2.21 6.97
C ASP A 54 12.52 -0.78 6.96
N GLU A 55 13.38 0.24 6.93
CA GLU A 55 12.97 1.65 6.89
C GLU A 55 12.11 1.95 5.64
N GLN A 56 12.48 1.41 4.48
CA GLN A 56 11.73 1.60 3.24
C GLN A 56 10.36 0.89 3.27
N ILE A 57 10.30 -0.30 3.87
CA ILE A 57 9.04 -1.05 4.02
C ILE A 57 8.13 -0.35 5.03
N GLU A 58 8.68 0.21 6.12
CA GLU A 58 7.94 1.00 7.10
C GLU A 58 7.35 2.28 6.47
N ASP A 59 8.16 3.03 5.73
CA ASP A 59 7.71 4.23 5.01
C ASP A 59 6.60 3.91 4.00
N LEU A 60 6.73 2.81 3.25
CA LEU A 60 5.68 2.35 2.34
C LEU A 60 4.40 1.98 3.10
N ALA A 61 4.50 1.25 4.20
CA ALA A 61 3.35 0.89 5.02
C ALA A 61 2.60 2.14 5.54
N LEU A 62 3.34 3.16 6.00
CA LEU A 62 2.79 4.43 6.44
C LEU A 62 2.14 5.22 5.29
N LEU A 63 2.79 5.30 4.13
CA LEU A 63 2.25 5.96 2.94
C LEU A 63 0.91 5.35 2.52
N PHE A 64 0.82 4.01 2.48
CA PHE A 64 -0.41 3.32 2.13
C PHE A 64 -1.50 3.51 3.19
N ALA A 65 -1.15 3.44 4.49
CA ALA A 65 -2.10 3.73 5.57
C ALA A 65 -2.63 5.17 5.50
N ALA A 66 -1.77 6.16 5.23
CA ALA A 66 -2.15 7.57 5.09
C ALA A 66 -2.96 7.86 3.82
N SER A 67 -2.81 7.04 2.77
CA SER A 67 -3.57 7.19 1.53
C SER A 67 -5.08 6.89 1.71
N VAL A 68 -5.44 6.03 2.67
CA VAL A 68 -6.83 5.64 2.99
C VAL A 68 -7.67 6.85 3.44
N PRO A 69 -7.34 7.58 4.52
CA PRO A 69 -8.13 8.73 4.96
C PRO A 69 -8.20 9.83 3.90
N LEU A 70 -7.14 9.99 3.08
CA LEU A 70 -7.15 10.93 1.94
C LEU A 70 -8.26 10.58 0.93
N THR A 71 -8.38 9.30 0.55
CA THR A 71 -9.48 8.86 -0.33
C THR A 71 -10.86 8.95 0.32
N TRP A 72 -10.96 8.79 1.64
CA TRP A 72 -12.22 9.01 2.35
C TRP A 72 -12.63 10.49 2.32
N LEU A 73 -11.68 11.42 2.51
CA LEU A 73 -11.92 12.86 2.40
C LEU A 73 -12.39 13.26 0.99
N LEU A 74 -11.73 12.75 -0.05
CA LEU A 74 -12.11 13.04 -1.45
C LEU A 74 -13.53 12.54 -1.79
N ARG A 75 -13.99 11.46 -1.15
CA ARG A 75 -15.34 10.92 -1.33
C ARG A 75 -16.45 11.76 -0.69
N LEU A 76 -16.12 12.67 0.23
CA LEU A 76 -17.10 13.58 0.83
C LEU A 76 -17.55 14.68 -0.14
N VAL A 77 -16.79 14.92 -1.22
CA VAL A 77 -17.12 15.93 -2.22
C VAL A 77 -18.23 15.42 -3.15
N PRO A 78 -19.39 16.09 -3.26
CA PRO A 78 -20.52 15.63 -4.05
C PRO A 78 -20.37 15.85 -5.57
N TRP A 79 -19.15 16.06 -6.08
CA TRP A 79 -18.88 16.26 -7.51
C TRP A 79 -18.65 14.94 -8.25
N SER A 80 -19.41 14.72 -9.33
CA SER A 80 -19.30 13.51 -10.17
C SER A 80 -17.89 13.26 -10.75
N PRO A 81 -17.13 14.25 -11.27
CA PRO A 81 -15.80 13.98 -11.81
C PRO A 81 -14.79 13.58 -10.71
N VAL A 82 -14.92 14.17 -9.51
CA VAL A 82 -14.05 13.86 -8.36
C VAL A 82 -14.29 12.42 -7.91
N ARG A 83 -15.53 11.95 -7.96
CA ARG A 83 -15.90 10.59 -7.59
C ARG A 83 -15.26 9.56 -8.53
N THR A 84 -15.32 9.76 -9.85
CA THR A 84 -14.67 8.90 -10.85
C THR A 84 -13.15 8.89 -10.70
N ALA A 85 -12.54 10.06 -10.48
CA ALA A 85 -11.10 10.17 -10.23
C ALA A 85 -10.68 9.42 -8.96
N THR A 86 -11.50 9.51 -7.91
CA THR A 86 -11.24 8.82 -6.64
C THR A 86 -11.29 7.30 -6.80
N ASP A 87 -12.26 6.78 -7.55
CA ASP A 87 -12.36 5.34 -7.80
C ASP A 87 -11.20 4.81 -8.66
N ALA A 88 -10.72 5.59 -9.65
CA ALA A 88 -9.52 5.25 -10.40
C ALA A 88 -8.25 5.25 -9.52
N LEU A 89 -8.13 6.20 -8.59
CA LEU A 89 -7.02 6.29 -7.65
C LEU A 89 -7.00 5.11 -6.68
N VAL A 90 -8.18 4.68 -6.21
CA VAL A 90 -8.35 3.46 -5.40
C VAL A 90 -7.92 2.21 -6.17
N ALA A 91 -8.33 2.07 -7.44
CA ALA A 91 -7.90 0.95 -8.27
C ALA A 91 -6.37 0.94 -8.48
N LEU A 92 -5.79 2.11 -8.77
CA LEU A 92 -4.34 2.27 -8.93
C LEU A 92 -3.58 1.88 -7.66
N ARG A 93 -4.07 2.28 -6.48
CA ARG A 93 -3.50 1.90 -5.19
C ARG A 93 -3.48 0.39 -5.02
N LEU A 94 -4.60 -0.29 -5.25
CA LEU A 94 -4.67 -1.75 -5.11
C LEU A 94 -3.71 -2.46 -6.05
N VAL A 95 -3.59 -2.00 -7.30
CA VAL A 95 -2.59 -2.51 -8.25
C VAL A 95 -1.17 -2.29 -7.73
N ALA A 96 -0.86 -1.10 -7.21
CA ALA A 96 0.45 -0.80 -6.63
C ALA A 96 0.77 -1.69 -5.42
N VAL A 97 -0.19 -1.91 -4.52
CA VAL A 97 -0.04 -2.82 -3.37
C VAL A 97 0.28 -4.24 -3.84
N LEU A 98 -0.45 -4.74 -4.84
CA LEU A 98 -0.24 -6.09 -5.39
C LEU A 98 1.14 -6.23 -6.03
N LEU A 99 1.56 -5.25 -6.84
CA LEU A 99 2.87 -5.25 -7.48
C LEU A 99 4.00 -5.18 -6.46
N LEU A 100 3.91 -4.28 -5.47
CA LEU A 100 4.91 -4.17 -4.41
C LEU A 100 4.98 -5.44 -3.56
N SER A 101 3.83 -6.03 -3.21
CA SER A 101 3.80 -7.30 -2.47
C SER A 101 4.46 -8.43 -3.27
N ALA A 102 4.21 -8.49 -4.59
CA ALA A 102 4.82 -9.48 -5.46
C ALA A 102 6.34 -9.29 -5.57
N VAL A 103 6.80 -8.04 -5.70
CA VAL A 103 8.24 -7.70 -5.72
C VAL A 103 8.90 -8.06 -4.40
N MET A 104 8.30 -7.72 -3.26
CA MET A 104 8.81 -8.07 -1.94
C MET A 104 8.86 -9.59 -1.74
N PHE A 105 7.82 -10.31 -2.16
CA PHE A 105 7.80 -11.77 -2.12
C PHE A 105 8.89 -12.41 -2.98
N LEU A 106 9.10 -11.88 -4.20
CA LEU A 106 10.16 -12.35 -5.09
C LEU A 106 11.56 -12.05 -4.53
N ALA A 107 11.74 -10.86 -3.93
CA ALA A 107 12.98 -10.49 -3.25
C ALA A 107 13.29 -11.45 -2.10
N LEU A 108 12.29 -11.81 -1.29
CA LEU A 108 12.44 -12.80 -0.22
C LEU A 108 12.81 -14.19 -0.76
N LEU A 109 12.19 -14.65 -1.86
CA LEU A 109 12.48 -15.96 -2.45
C LEU A 109 13.87 -16.04 -3.10
N THR A 110 14.30 -14.96 -3.75
CA THR A 110 15.56 -14.94 -4.52
C THR A 110 16.75 -14.46 -3.70
N GLY A 111 16.50 -13.86 -2.53
CA GLY A 111 17.50 -13.14 -1.76
C GLY A 111 18.03 -11.88 -2.46
N MET A 112 17.44 -11.47 -3.59
CA MET A 112 17.86 -10.28 -4.32
C MET A 112 17.36 -9.02 -3.63
N ARG A 113 18.27 -8.05 -3.44
CA ARG A 113 17.92 -6.72 -2.91
C ARG A 113 17.32 -5.87 -4.02
N VAL A 114 16.02 -5.61 -3.93
CA VAL A 114 15.32 -4.70 -4.85
C VAL A 114 15.09 -3.37 -4.11
N PRO A 115 15.68 -2.25 -4.57
CA PRO A 115 15.38 -0.94 -3.98
C PRO A 115 13.92 -0.59 -4.24
N LEU A 116 13.13 -0.41 -3.18
CA LEU A 116 11.69 -0.16 -3.28
C LEU A 116 11.38 1.34 -3.38
N LEU A 117 12.19 2.17 -2.71
CA LEU A 117 12.20 3.63 -2.83
C LEU A 117 13.55 4.04 -3.41
N GLY A 118 13.52 4.95 -4.39
CA GLY A 118 14.70 5.36 -5.15
C GLY A 118 15.89 5.71 -4.26
N TRP A 119 17.08 5.27 -4.70
CA TRP A 119 18.41 5.53 -4.14
C TRP A 119 18.47 6.76 -3.20
N ARG A 120 18.66 6.52 -1.89
CA ARG A 120 19.44 7.45 -1.08
C ARG A 120 20.91 7.06 -1.24
N ILE A 121 21.62 7.90 -1.99
CA ILE A 121 23.09 7.94 -2.07
C ILE A 121 23.60 8.61 -0.80
#